data_AF-A0A9P6NUU4-F1
#
_entry.id   AF-A0A9P6NUU4-F1
#
_cell.length_a   1.000
_cell.length_b   1.000
_cell.length_c   1.000
_cell.angle_alpha   90.00
_cell.angle_beta   90.00
_cell.angle_gamma   90.00
#
_symmetry.space_group_name_H-M   'P 1'
#
loop_
_entity.id
_entity.type
_entity.pdbx_description
1 polymer ?
#
loop_
_entity_poly.entity_id
_entity_poly.type
_entity_poly.pdbx_seq_one_letter_code
_entity_poly.pdbx_strand_id
1 'polypeptide(L)'
;LHTELVGSLGYLEYIFNSPAAHRVHHGRNPYCIDKNYGATLMIWDILFGTFELERPEEPVVYGLTHPINSFNPVTIQFHHYKHIFQTFGSTQGFTNKLKVLFYGPGWHEGTPRTGLYEEIPEIDIDHPPPKYNPPLTTAINFYAVVQTGVVNFLYKVFATLHTSGSSWSTTLCIYINL
;
A
#
# COMPACT_ATOMS: atom_id res chain seq x y z
N LEU A 1 -8.52 8.84 -3.97
CA LEU A 1 -7.59 7.79 -4.43
C LEU A 1 -7.94 6.44 -3.81
N HIS A 2 -7.95 6.30 -2.48
CA HIS A 2 -8.30 5.03 -1.81
C HIS A 2 -9.81 4.83 -1.58
N THR A 3 -10.56 4.50 -2.62
CA THR A 3 -11.97 4.10 -2.48
C THR A 3 -12.40 3.17 -3.59
N GLU A 4 -13.31 2.24 -3.30
CA GLU A 4 -13.99 1.38 -4.27
C GLU A 4 -15.34 1.97 -4.72
N LEU A 5 -15.83 3.03 -4.04
CA LEU A 5 -17.13 3.63 -4.34
C LEU A 5 -17.15 4.34 -5.70
N VAL A 6 -15.98 4.79 -6.16
CA VAL A 6 -15.81 5.44 -7.45
C VAL A 6 -15.21 4.41 -8.41
N GLY A 7 -16.01 4.01 -9.40
CA GLY A 7 -15.57 3.15 -10.50
C GLY A 7 -14.65 3.88 -11.49
N SER A 8 -14.57 3.38 -12.72
CA SER A 8 -13.75 4.01 -13.76
C SER A 8 -14.26 5.42 -14.10
N LEU A 9 -13.33 6.35 -14.29
CA LEU A 9 -13.58 7.69 -14.81
C LEU A 9 -13.41 7.79 -16.35
N GLY A 10 -13.26 6.65 -17.03
CA GLY A 10 -13.09 6.58 -18.48
C GLY A 10 -11.82 7.30 -18.95
N TYR A 11 -11.95 8.23 -19.90
CA TYR A 11 -10.79 8.90 -20.51
C TYR A 11 -9.96 9.75 -19.54
N LEU A 12 -10.55 10.19 -18.41
CA LEU A 12 -9.82 10.95 -17.40
C LEU A 12 -8.69 10.14 -16.75
N GLU A 13 -8.78 8.80 -16.78
CA GLU A 13 -7.79 7.90 -16.20
C GLU A 13 -6.48 7.88 -16.99
N TYR A 14 -6.49 8.34 -18.24
CA TYR A 14 -5.27 8.52 -19.03
C TYR A 14 -4.51 9.80 -18.67
N ILE A 15 -5.15 10.70 -17.90
CA ILE A 15 -4.58 11.98 -17.51
C ILE A 15 -4.26 11.97 -16.02
N PHE A 16 -5.22 11.57 -15.19
CA PHE A 16 -5.16 11.63 -13.73
C PHE A 16 -5.14 10.23 -13.12
N ASN A 17 -4.42 10.08 -12.01
CA ASN A 17 -4.54 8.92 -11.15
C ASN A 17 -5.95 8.91 -10.53
N SER A 18 -6.86 8.12 -11.10
CA SER A 18 -8.22 7.93 -10.60
C SER A 18 -8.24 6.95 -9.44
N PRO A 19 -9.34 6.88 -8.65
CA PRO A 19 -9.49 5.80 -7.67
C PRO A 19 -9.31 4.39 -8.28
N ALA A 20 -9.75 4.15 -9.52
CA ALA A 20 -9.57 2.86 -10.20
C ALA A 20 -8.11 2.57 -10.56
N ALA A 21 -7.41 3.54 -11.17
CA ALA A 21 -5.98 3.42 -11.47
C ALA A 21 -5.16 3.19 -10.19
N HIS A 22 -5.54 3.87 -9.11
CA HIS A 22 -4.92 3.71 -7.79
C HIS A 22 -5.20 2.36 -7.12
N ARG A 23 -6.35 1.71 -7.42
CA ARG A 23 -6.61 0.33 -6.98
C ARG A 23 -5.64 -0.63 -7.64
N VAL A 24 -5.43 -0.52 -8.95
CA VAL A 24 -4.44 -1.33 -9.68
C VAL A 24 -3.05 -1.20 -9.04
N HIS A 25 -2.63 0.02 -8.69
CA HIS A 25 -1.35 0.23 -7.98
C HIS A 25 -1.24 -0.53 -6.63
N HIS A 26 -2.36 -0.67 -5.90
CA HIS A 26 -2.41 -1.43 -4.65
C HIS A 26 -2.77 -2.91 -4.80
N GLY A 27 -3.05 -3.33 -6.03
CA GLY A 27 -3.39 -4.69 -6.37
C GLY A 27 -2.17 -5.59 -6.36
N ARG A 28 -2.41 -6.86 -6.05
CA ARG A 28 -1.40 -7.92 -6.19
C ARG A 28 -1.77 -9.00 -7.20
N ASN A 29 -2.86 -8.79 -7.95
CA ASN A 29 -3.12 -9.58 -9.15
C ASN A 29 -1.90 -9.48 -10.08
N PRO A 30 -1.58 -10.51 -10.86
CA PRO A 30 -0.45 -10.47 -11.78
C PRO A 30 -0.45 -9.24 -12.71
N TYR A 31 -1.61 -8.81 -13.20
CA TYR A 31 -1.71 -7.62 -14.07
C TYR A 31 -1.46 -6.28 -13.34
N CYS A 32 -1.61 -6.27 -12.02
CA CYS A 32 -1.43 -5.08 -11.17
C CYS A 32 0.03 -4.84 -10.77
N ILE A 33 0.89 -5.86 -10.91
CA ILE A 33 2.28 -5.75 -10.43
C ILE A 33 3.05 -4.75 -11.29
N ASP A 34 3.75 -3.85 -10.59
CA ASP A 34 4.57 -2.79 -11.17
C ASP A 34 3.80 -1.82 -12.08
N LYS A 35 2.56 -1.48 -11.70
CA LYS A 35 1.70 -0.56 -12.43
C LYS A 35 1.37 0.72 -11.67
N ASN A 36 1.06 1.76 -12.44
CA ASN A 36 0.43 3.01 -12.01
C ASN A 36 1.14 3.71 -10.83
N TYR A 37 2.41 4.05 -11.01
CA TYR A 37 3.23 4.72 -9.99
C TYR A 37 2.95 6.22 -9.87
N GLY A 38 2.34 6.85 -10.87
CA GLY A 38 2.04 8.27 -10.91
C GLY A 38 1.08 8.70 -9.78
N ALA A 39 1.54 9.58 -8.89
CA ALA A 39 0.71 10.05 -7.77
C ALA A 39 -0.48 10.92 -8.22
N THR A 40 -0.29 11.74 -9.25
CA THR A 40 -1.30 12.68 -9.76
C THR A 40 -1.55 12.51 -11.25
N LEU A 41 -0.49 12.47 -12.07
CA LEU A 41 -0.58 12.41 -13.54
C LEU A 41 -0.09 11.06 -14.06
N MET A 42 -0.87 10.46 -14.96
CA MET A 42 -0.58 9.15 -15.56
C MET A 42 0.37 9.21 -16.77
N ILE A 43 0.74 10.42 -17.20
CA ILE A 43 1.69 10.60 -18.32
C ILE A 43 3.02 9.87 -18.07
N TRP A 44 3.48 9.82 -16.82
CA TRP A 44 4.72 9.11 -16.48
C TRP A 44 4.57 7.62 -16.71
N ASP A 45 3.48 7.02 -16.26
CA ASP A 45 3.20 5.60 -16.47
C ASP A 45 3.02 5.24 -17.95
N ILE A 46 2.44 6.15 -18.74
CA ILE A 46 2.32 5.98 -20.19
C ILE A 46 3.71 6.04 -20.85
N LEU A 47 4.55 7.02 -20.48
CA LEU A 47 5.89 7.18 -21.04
C LEU A 47 6.83 6.01 -20.69
N PHE A 48 6.68 5.45 -19.49
CA PHE A 48 7.53 4.36 -19.01
C PHE A 48 6.91 2.96 -19.14
N GLY A 49 5.69 2.86 -19.69
CA GLY A 49 5.02 1.57 -19.96
C GLY A 49 4.47 0.85 -18.73
N THR A 50 4.20 1.58 -17.65
CA THR A 50 3.64 1.06 -16.39
C THR A 50 2.16 1.41 -16.22
N PHE A 51 1.52 2.02 -17.23
CA PHE A 51 0.09 2.32 -17.22
C PHE A 51 -0.74 1.04 -17.40
N GLU A 52 -1.74 0.85 -16.55
CA GLU A 52 -2.71 -0.25 -16.65
C GLU A 52 -4.08 0.21 -16.14
N LEU A 53 -5.15 -0.17 -16.84
CA LEU A 53 -6.52 0.08 -16.39
C LEU A 53 -7.02 -1.06 -15.51
N GLU A 54 -7.91 -0.74 -14.57
CA GLU A 54 -8.62 -1.77 -13.81
C GLU A 54 -9.49 -2.60 -14.75
N ARG A 55 -9.42 -3.93 -14.61
CA ARG A 55 -10.15 -4.89 -15.43
C ARG A 55 -11.46 -5.27 -14.75
N PRO A 56 -12.64 -4.93 -15.33
CA PRO A 56 -13.93 -5.24 -14.71
C PRO A 56 -14.18 -6.73 -14.45
N GLU A 57 -13.60 -7.59 -15.30
CA GLU A 57 -13.68 -9.04 -15.22
C GLU A 57 -12.71 -9.66 -14.20
N GLU A 58 -11.72 -8.91 -13.74
CA GLU A 58 -10.70 -9.36 -12.79
C GLU A 58 -10.60 -8.37 -11.61
N PRO A 59 -11.50 -8.49 -10.61
CA PRO A 59 -11.49 -7.65 -9.42
C PRO A 59 -10.12 -7.60 -8.74
N VAL A 60 -9.75 -6.39 -8.31
CA VAL A 60 -8.47 -6.15 -7.65
C VAL A 60 -8.45 -6.79 -6.27
N VAL A 61 -7.47 -7.67 -6.05
CA VAL A 61 -7.14 -8.22 -4.73
C VAL A 61 -5.94 -7.46 -4.19
N TYR A 62 -6.12 -6.82 -3.04
CA TYR A 62 -5.12 -5.95 -2.44
C TYR A 62 -4.07 -6.67 -1.60
N GLY A 63 -2.92 -6.02 -1.44
CA GLY A 63 -1.89 -6.38 -0.48
C GLY A 63 -0.57 -6.75 -1.15
N LEU A 64 0.22 -7.57 -0.46
CA LEU A 64 1.49 -8.07 -0.99
C LEU A 64 1.29 -9.45 -1.63
N THR A 65 2.08 -9.76 -2.65
CA THR A 65 2.16 -11.10 -3.26
C THR A 65 2.49 -12.17 -2.22
N HIS A 66 3.28 -11.81 -1.20
CA HIS A 66 3.54 -12.61 -0.01
C HIS A 66 3.08 -11.88 1.27
N PRO A 67 1.90 -12.22 1.84
CA PRO A 67 1.35 -11.52 3.01
C PRO A 67 2.20 -11.65 4.29
N ILE A 68 2.32 -10.54 5.04
CA ILE A 68 3.11 -10.46 6.29
C ILE A 68 2.30 -10.94 7.54
N ASN A 69 0.99 -11.16 7.41
CA ASN A 69 0.10 -11.73 8.45
C ASN A 69 0.39 -11.23 9.88
N SER A 70 0.50 -9.91 10.05
CA SER A 70 0.81 -9.26 11.32
C SER A 70 0.21 -7.85 11.35
N PHE A 71 -0.22 -7.41 12.53
CA PHE A 71 -0.60 -6.02 12.80
C PHE A 71 0.48 -5.24 13.57
N ASN A 72 1.62 -5.86 13.87
CA ASN A 72 2.69 -5.18 14.58
C ASN A 72 3.40 -4.20 13.64
N PRO A 73 3.39 -2.88 13.92
CA PRO A 73 3.94 -1.87 13.01
C PRO A 73 5.46 -2.02 12.82
N VAL A 74 6.18 -2.49 13.83
CA VAL A 74 7.62 -2.79 13.73
C VAL A 74 7.84 -3.96 12.77
N THR A 75 7.02 -5.00 12.86
CA THR A 75 7.11 -6.13 11.93
C THR A 75 6.83 -5.69 10.50
N ILE A 76 5.74 -4.96 10.27
CA ILE A 76 5.35 -4.48 8.94
C ILE A 76 6.46 -3.62 8.32
N GLN A 77 7.03 -2.69 9.08
CA GLN A 77 8.09 -1.80 8.56
C GLN A 77 9.42 -2.51 8.30
N PHE A 78 9.83 -3.45 9.15
CA PHE A 78 11.18 -4.03 9.07
C PHE A 78 11.25 -5.41 8.42
N HIS A 79 10.11 -6.07 8.15
CA HIS A 79 10.09 -7.43 7.58
C HIS A 79 10.85 -7.52 6.26
N HIS A 80 10.63 -6.57 5.33
CA HIS A 80 11.29 -6.61 4.03
C HIS A 80 12.80 -6.32 4.12
N TYR A 81 13.23 -5.40 4.98
CA TYR A 81 14.65 -5.17 5.24
C TYR A 81 15.35 -6.43 5.78
N LYS A 82 14.71 -7.15 6.71
CA LYS A 82 15.22 -8.44 7.19
C LYS A 82 15.41 -9.42 6.03
N HIS A 83 14.42 -9.52 5.14
CA HIS A 83 14.53 -10.37 3.94
C HIS A 83 15.71 -9.96 3.06
N ILE A 84 15.85 -8.67 2.72
CA ILE A 84 16.98 -8.16 1.93
C ILE A 84 18.33 -8.52 2.57
N PHE A 85 18.51 -8.30 3.87
CA PHE A 85 19.77 -8.60 4.55
C PHE A 85 20.08 -10.10 4.59
N GLN A 86 19.06 -10.94 4.78
CA GLN A 86 19.21 -12.40 4.74
C GLN A 86 19.61 -12.87 3.33
N THR A 87 18.90 -12.40 2.31
CA THR A 87 19.19 -12.69 0.89
C THR A 87 20.57 -12.18 0.49
N PHE A 88 20.96 -10.98 0.92
CA PHE A 88 22.29 -10.43 0.68
C PHE A 88 23.38 -11.30 1.32
N GLY A 89 23.17 -11.76 2.55
CA GLY A 89 24.09 -12.64 3.27
C GLY A 89 24.31 -13.98 2.57
N SER A 90 23.24 -14.62 2.10
CA SER A 90 23.28 -15.94 1.45
C SER A 90 23.69 -15.90 -0.04
N THR A 91 23.48 -14.78 -0.72
CA THR A 91 23.81 -14.62 -2.16
C THR A 91 25.33 -14.65 -2.38
N GLN A 92 25.76 -15.46 -3.36
CA GLN A 92 27.16 -15.58 -3.75
C GLN A 92 27.55 -14.53 -4.79
N GLY A 93 28.80 -14.08 -4.73
CA GLY A 93 29.35 -13.11 -5.69
C GLY A 93 29.04 -11.65 -5.36
N PHE A 94 30.02 -10.78 -5.57
CA PHE A 94 29.92 -9.35 -5.24
C PHE A 94 28.84 -8.64 -6.07
N THR A 95 28.79 -8.90 -7.39
CA THR A 95 27.80 -8.28 -8.28
C THR A 95 26.37 -8.69 -7.94
N ASN A 96 26.14 -9.98 -7.65
CA ASN A 96 24.81 -10.48 -7.28
C ASN A 96 24.37 -9.92 -5.93
N LYS A 97 25.28 -9.78 -4.95
CA LYS A 97 25.02 -9.06 -3.70
C LYS A 97 24.58 -7.61 -3.95
N LEU A 98 25.21 -6.89 -4.87
CA LEU A 98 24.74 -5.54 -5.25
C LEU A 98 23.36 -5.57 -5.90
N LYS A 99 23.07 -6.56 -6.77
CA LYS A 99 21.74 -6.72 -7.38
C LYS A 99 20.65 -6.92 -6.32
N VAL A 100 20.89 -7.71 -5.27
CA VAL A 100 19.94 -7.85 -4.14
C VAL A 100 19.53 -6.50 -3.53
N LEU A 101 20.42 -5.50 -3.52
CA LEU A 101 20.13 -4.17 -2.95
C LEU A 101 19.41 -3.22 -3.93
N PHE A 102 19.61 -3.38 -5.24
CA PHE A 102 19.18 -2.41 -6.25
C PHE A 102 18.15 -2.93 -7.26
N TYR A 103 17.93 -4.24 -7.31
CA TYR A 103 16.97 -4.88 -8.21
C TYR A 103 15.65 -5.13 -7.47
N GLY A 104 14.61 -5.49 -8.23
CA GLY A 104 13.28 -5.71 -7.70
C GLY A 104 13.23 -6.94 -6.77
N PRO A 105 12.21 -7.03 -5.90
CA PRO A 105 12.08 -8.11 -4.92
C PRO A 105 11.88 -9.49 -5.55
N GLY A 106 11.48 -9.57 -6.82
CA GLY A 106 11.39 -10.82 -7.59
C GLY A 106 12.71 -11.26 -8.25
N TRP A 107 13.79 -10.48 -8.13
CA TRP A 107 15.06 -10.84 -8.76
C TRP A 107 15.74 -12.02 -8.06
N HIS A 108 16.26 -12.95 -8.86
CA HIS A 108 17.25 -13.94 -8.46
C HIS A 108 18.22 -14.22 -9.61
N GLU A 109 19.24 -15.03 -9.35
CA GLU A 109 20.23 -15.35 -10.39
C GLU A 109 19.55 -16.00 -11.60
N GLY A 110 19.78 -15.44 -12.79
CA GLY A 110 19.14 -15.85 -14.04
C GLY A 110 17.92 -15.02 -14.46
N THR A 111 17.35 -14.16 -13.60
CA THR A 111 16.14 -13.38 -13.95
C THR A 111 16.41 -11.93 -14.34
N PRO A 112 15.47 -11.28 -15.05
CA PRO A 112 15.48 -9.84 -15.31
C PRO A 112 15.48 -9.01 -14.02
N ARG A 113 15.81 -7.72 -14.14
CA ARG A 113 15.92 -6.80 -12.99
C ARG A 113 14.70 -6.78 -12.07
N THR A 114 13.49 -6.96 -12.59
CA THR A 114 12.24 -6.95 -11.81
C THR A 114 11.76 -8.33 -11.40
N GLY A 115 12.49 -9.39 -11.76
CA GLY A 115 12.05 -10.78 -11.60
C GLY A 115 11.30 -11.30 -12.83
N LEU A 116 10.64 -12.44 -12.66
CA LEU A 116 9.76 -13.06 -13.64
C LEU A 116 8.31 -12.89 -13.19
N TYR A 117 7.46 -12.32 -14.05
CA TYR A 117 6.07 -12.08 -13.69
C TYR A 117 5.27 -13.40 -13.61
N GLU A 118 5.76 -14.44 -14.29
CA GLU A 118 5.20 -15.79 -14.28
C GLU A 118 5.36 -16.49 -12.91
N GLU A 119 6.26 -15.99 -12.05
CA GLU A 119 6.46 -16.52 -10.70
C GLU A 119 5.57 -15.85 -9.65
N ILE A 120 4.83 -14.79 -10.04
CA ILE A 120 3.88 -14.15 -9.14
C ILE A 120 2.74 -15.15 -8.86
N PRO A 121 2.40 -15.42 -7.59
CA PRO A 121 1.31 -16.32 -7.27
C PRO A 121 0.00 -15.84 -7.92
N GLU A 122 -0.62 -16.73 -8.71
CA GLU A 122 -1.95 -16.50 -9.23
C GLU A 122 -2.96 -16.37 -8.07
N ILE A 123 -4.03 -15.61 -8.34
CA ILE A 123 -5.08 -15.36 -7.38
C ILE A 123 -6.34 -16.04 -7.88
N ASP A 124 -6.89 -16.95 -7.07
CA ASP A 124 -8.25 -17.43 -7.24
C ASP A 124 -9.20 -16.26 -6.92
N ILE A 125 -9.78 -15.68 -7.97
CA ILE A 125 -10.70 -14.53 -7.88
C ILE A 125 -12.02 -14.95 -7.24
N ASP A 126 -12.46 -16.18 -7.48
CA ASP A 126 -13.71 -16.72 -6.93
C ASP A 126 -13.55 -17.05 -5.43
N HIS A 127 -12.32 -17.40 -5.01
CA HIS A 127 -11.99 -17.72 -3.63
C HIS A 127 -10.71 -16.97 -3.18
N PRO A 128 -10.77 -15.64 -3.00
CA PRO A 128 -9.61 -14.88 -2.59
C PRO A 128 -9.14 -15.36 -1.21
N PRO A 129 -7.82 -15.46 -0.99
CA PRO A 129 -7.30 -15.96 0.27
C PRO A 129 -7.75 -15.05 1.43
N PRO A 130 -8.04 -15.63 2.60
CA PRO A 130 -8.63 -14.91 3.71
C PRO A 130 -7.69 -13.78 4.17
N LYS A 131 -8.27 -12.60 4.41
CA LYS A 131 -7.55 -11.47 5.02
C LYS A 131 -7.11 -11.87 6.43
N TYR A 132 -5.89 -11.49 6.80
CA TYR A 132 -5.36 -11.75 8.14
C TYR A 132 -6.27 -11.12 9.20
N ASN A 133 -6.87 -11.98 10.04
CA ASN A 133 -7.79 -11.58 11.09
C ASN A 133 -7.65 -12.50 12.32
N PRO A 134 -6.60 -12.33 13.14
CA PRO A 134 -6.42 -13.10 14.37
C PRO A 134 -7.57 -12.85 15.36
N PRO A 135 -8.01 -13.88 16.11
CA PRO A 135 -9.05 -13.70 17.12
C PRO A 135 -8.57 -12.74 18.22
N LEU A 136 -9.42 -11.77 18.58
CA LEU A 136 -9.15 -10.83 19.65
C LEU A 136 -9.79 -11.29 20.96
N THR A 137 -9.07 -11.17 22.06
CA THR A 137 -9.62 -11.45 23.38
C THR A 137 -10.60 -10.36 23.80
N THR A 138 -11.54 -10.67 24.70
CA THR A 138 -12.46 -9.68 25.28
C THR A 138 -11.71 -8.51 25.92
N ALA A 139 -10.56 -8.77 26.54
CA ALA A 139 -9.72 -7.73 27.14
C ALA A 139 -9.17 -6.75 26.10
N ILE A 140 -8.69 -7.25 24.96
CA ILE A 140 -8.19 -6.39 23.86
C ILE A 140 -9.33 -5.57 23.26
N ASN A 141 -10.50 -6.19 23.06
CA ASN A 141 -11.68 -5.47 22.57
C ASN A 141 -12.09 -4.35 23.53
N PHE A 142 -12.17 -4.65 24.84
CA PHE A 142 -12.49 -3.65 25.85
C PHE A 142 -11.45 -2.52 25.90
N TYR A 143 -10.17 -2.87 25.89
CA TYR A 143 -9.07 -1.92 25.82
C TYR A 143 -9.20 -0.99 24.60
N ALA A 144 -9.44 -1.54 23.41
CA ALA A 144 -9.55 -0.76 22.18
C ALA A 144 -10.72 0.24 22.24
N VAL A 145 -11.87 -0.17 22.77
CA VAL A 145 -13.04 0.71 22.95
C VAL A 145 -12.73 1.83 23.94
N VAL A 146 -12.17 1.51 25.10
CA VAL A 146 -11.82 2.50 26.14
C VAL A 146 -10.75 3.46 25.62
N GLN A 147 -9.68 2.94 25.02
CA GLN A 147 -8.60 3.74 24.46
C GLN A 147 -9.12 4.70 23.38
N THR A 148 -9.97 4.21 22.47
CA THR A 148 -10.57 5.04 21.43
C THR A 148 -11.43 6.14 22.05
N GLY A 149 -12.23 5.81 23.06
CA GLY A 149 -13.05 6.79 23.78
C GLY A 149 -12.20 7.88 24.46
N VAL A 150 -11.13 7.48 25.15
CA VAL A 150 -10.20 8.40 25.83
C VAL A 150 -9.49 9.31 24.82
N VAL A 151 -8.95 8.76 23.73
CA VAL A 151 -8.28 9.57 22.70
C VAL A 151 -9.24 10.58 22.07
N ASN A 152 -10.47 10.17 21.72
CA ASN A 152 -11.48 11.08 21.20
C ASN A 152 -11.87 12.17 22.20
N PHE A 153 -11.98 11.83 23.49
CA PHE A 153 -12.26 12.79 24.55
C PHE A 153 -11.12 13.80 24.70
N LEU A 154 -9.88 13.33 24.82
CA LEU A 154 -8.69 14.19 24.94
C LEU A 154 -8.52 15.08 23.71
N TYR A 155 -8.75 14.56 22.51
CA TYR A 155 -8.75 15.35 21.28
C TYR A 155 -9.80 16.46 21.33
N LYS A 156 -11.03 16.18 21.79
CA LYS A 156 -12.07 17.20 21.93
C LYS A 156 -11.71 18.27 22.97
N VAL A 157 -11.14 17.88 24.11
CA VAL A 157 -10.66 18.83 25.13
C VAL A 157 -9.57 19.72 24.54
N PHE A 158 -8.56 19.12 23.90
CA PHE A 158 -7.48 19.85 23.22
C PHE A 158 -8.05 20.82 22.18
N ALA A 159 -8.92 20.34 21.28
CA ALA A 159 -9.56 21.17 20.26
C ALA A 159 -10.31 22.35 20.89
N THR A 160 -11.16 22.10 21.89
CA THR A 160 -11.95 23.15 22.56
C THR A 160 -11.08 24.22 23.22
N LEU A 161 -9.98 23.82 23.88
CA LEU A 161 -9.05 24.76 24.52
C LEU A 161 -8.27 25.59 23.50
N HIS A 162 -8.02 25.07 22.29
CA HIS A 162 -7.23 25.75 21.26
C HIS A 162 -8.08 26.44 20.18
N THR A 163 -9.37 26.13 20.08
CA THR A 163 -10.33 26.85 19.22
C THR A 163 -11.04 27.99 19.96
N SER A 164 -10.94 28.06 21.29
CA SER A 164 -11.50 29.14 22.10
C SER A 164 -10.59 30.37 22.22
N GLY A 165 -9.37 30.32 21.66
CA GLY A 165 -8.43 31.44 21.57
C GLY A 165 -8.30 31.99 20.15
N SER A 166 -8.95 33.12 19.87
CA SER A 166 -8.84 33.96 18.66
C SER A 166 -9.30 33.36 17.32
N SER A 167 -10.40 33.90 16.79
CA SER A 167 -11.09 33.47 15.56
C SER A 167 -10.31 33.70 14.24
N TRP A 168 -9.07 34.17 14.28
CA TRP A 168 -8.29 34.52 13.09
C TRP A 168 -7.03 33.67 12.87
N SER A 169 -6.53 32.96 13.88
CA SER A 169 -5.31 32.15 13.78
C SER A 169 -5.60 30.67 13.47
N THR A 170 -6.78 30.15 13.84
CA THR A 170 -7.13 28.74 13.68
C THR A 170 -7.46 28.36 12.22
N THR A 171 -7.98 29.30 11.42
CA THR A 171 -8.32 29.08 10.01
C THR A 171 -7.07 28.90 9.14
N LEU A 172 -5.94 29.52 9.50
CA LEU A 172 -4.70 29.44 8.70
C LEU A 172 -3.96 28.11 8.91
N CYS A 173 -4.00 27.53 10.11
CA CYS A 173 -3.31 26.26 10.40
C CYS A 173 -3.96 25.03 9.75
N ILE A 174 -5.27 25.06 9.51
CA ILE A 174 -6.01 23.96 8.88
C ILE A 174 -5.72 23.90 7.37
N TYR A 175 -5.43 25.03 6.72
CA TYR A 175 -5.14 25.10 5.29
C TYR A 175 -3.68 24.83 4.90
N ILE A 176 -2.74 24.81 5.85
CA ILE A 176 -1.30 24.60 5.58
C ILE A 176 -0.88 23.12 5.77
N ASN A 177 -1.75 22.27 6.32
CA ASN A 177 -1.46 20.84 6.58
C ASN A 177 -2.41 19.86 5.86
N LEU A 178 -3.08 20.30 4.79
CA LEU A 178 -3.74 19.45 3.79
C LEU A 178 -3.06 19.66 2.44
#